data_AF-A0A821AET0-F1
#
_entry.id   AF-A0A821AET0-F1
#
_cell.length_a   1.000
_cell.length_b   1.000
_cell.length_c   1.000
_cell.angle_alpha   90.00
_cell.angle_beta   90.00
_cell.angle_gamma   90.00
#
_symmetry.space_group_name_H-M   'P 1'
#
loop_
_entity.id
_entity.type
_entity.pdbx_description
1 polymer ?
#
loop_
_entity_poly.entity_id
_entity_poly.type
_entity_poly.pdbx_seq_one_letter_code
_entity_poly.pdbx_strand_id
1 'polypeptide(L)'
;ICIDIVTCSFGMTKIITLAPSTAVINNSLFDIEVTENVSGSYEDNWKVVKANQMIPHWPRYIKEGVMCVRYLGRMLSASCFSIKDIHRTLLRMDDIERPALHVEVTATDYDGFKINFSDYKPGDAPLLIVNSLLNQPISFCQKEDVHTQVLPPQYYVYYTWNDPLKPQELILSTNIDNLTIKLNPVCGVINKESENPIYYAIFHDGPQTVLIFSSETQIIEAVSNTSSISESMDSYIQIGLRCLGISIINDINHEDLLYISLNPTKDMWTETRNFNVQPVEHKLNHSIEEYYKKYQENSNEQQTDQKYQIDKNRYVQFDGDVAEISDEEGNSVHVKRDTLDGFWTGLGFSTSNQAIHLRINNLQIDNQLPITLFPT
;
A
#
# COMPACT_ATOMS: atom_id res chain seq x y z
N ILE A 1 1.71 4.63 26.74
CA ILE A 1 0.65 5.46 27.37
C ILE A 1 0.36 6.61 26.44
N CYS A 2 -0.89 6.79 26.01
CA CYS A 2 -1.31 8.01 25.31
C CYS A 2 -1.72 9.07 26.35
N ILE A 3 -1.33 10.32 26.14
CA ILE A 3 -1.60 11.43 27.05
C ILE A 3 -2.44 12.45 26.30
N ASP A 4 -3.71 12.59 26.69
CA ASP A 4 -4.58 13.66 26.24
C ASP A 4 -4.71 14.72 27.35
N ILE A 5 -4.61 16.00 26.97
CA ILE A 5 -4.64 17.13 27.92
C ILE A 5 -5.75 18.08 27.51
N VAL A 6 -6.88 17.99 28.21
CA VAL A 6 -8.02 18.87 27.99
C VAL A 6 -8.04 19.97 29.06
N THR A 7 -8.18 21.21 28.63
CA THR A 7 -8.30 22.35 29.55
C THR A 7 -9.74 22.45 30.04
N CYS A 8 -9.96 22.41 31.35
CA CYS A 8 -11.29 22.55 31.93
C CYS A 8 -11.79 24.00 31.80
N SER A 9 -13.11 24.19 31.75
CA SER A 9 -13.74 25.51 31.69
C SER A 9 -13.44 26.42 32.89
N PHE A 10 -13.00 25.84 34.01
CA PHE A 10 -12.38 26.58 35.12
C PHE A 10 -10.88 26.77 34.83
N GLY A 11 -10.50 28.01 34.53
CA GLY A 11 -9.25 28.43 33.88
C GLY A 11 -7.90 28.10 34.55
N MET A 12 -7.85 27.21 35.54
CA MET A 12 -6.60 26.70 36.12
C MET A 12 -6.52 25.17 36.25
N THR A 13 -7.54 24.42 35.83
CA THR A 13 -7.52 22.94 35.90
C THR A 13 -7.26 22.35 34.52
N LYS A 14 -6.23 21.51 34.39
CA LYS A 14 -6.00 20.65 33.22
C LYS A 14 -6.38 19.22 33.59
N ILE A 15 -7.21 18.58 32.77
CA ILE A 15 -7.50 17.15 32.86
C ILE A 15 -6.46 16.45 32.00
N ILE A 16 -5.67 15.57 32.63
CA ILE A 16 -4.73 14.70 31.94
C ILE A 16 -5.37 13.31 31.88
N THR A 17 -5.78 12.89 30.70
CA THR A 17 -6.30 11.54 30.45
C THR A 17 -5.15 10.65 30.05
N LEU A 18 -4.80 9.70 30.92
CA LEU A 18 -3.84 8.63 30.62
C LEU A 18 -4.61 7.46 29.99
N ALA A 19 -4.56 7.35 28.68
CA ALA A 19 -5.28 6.32 27.94
C ALA A 19 -4.37 5.13 27.57
N PRO A 20 -4.94 3.91 27.51
CA PRO A 20 -4.39 2.75 26.81
C PRO A 20 -3.70 3.15 25.54
N SER A 21 -2.38 2.97 25.50
CA SER A 21 -1.69 2.99 24.20
C SER A 21 -1.98 1.72 23.41
N THR A 22 -2.75 0.77 23.96
CA THR A 22 -3.15 -0.46 23.28
C THR A 22 -4.65 -0.70 23.46
N ALA A 23 -5.37 -0.90 22.35
CA ALA A 23 -6.76 -1.33 22.36
C ALA A 23 -6.90 -2.69 21.68
N VAL A 24 -7.74 -3.56 22.26
CA VAL A 24 -8.15 -4.81 21.61
C VAL A 24 -9.55 -4.59 21.06
N ILE A 25 -9.70 -4.81 19.76
CA ILE A 25 -10.92 -4.56 19.00
C ILE A 25 -11.37 -5.90 18.41
N ASN A 26 -12.59 -6.32 18.72
CA ASN A 26 -13.19 -7.48 18.12
C ASN A 26 -14.25 -7.05 17.10
N ASN A 27 -13.89 -7.04 15.82
CA ASN A 27 -14.82 -6.82 14.71
C ASN A 27 -15.35 -8.14 14.12
N SER A 28 -15.09 -9.28 14.78
CA SER A 28 -15.68 -10.56 14.40
C SER A 28 -17.12 -10.68 14.90
N LEU A 29 -17.86 -11.61 14.31
CA LEU A 29 -19.24 -11.92 14.68
C LEU A 29 -19.38 -12.64 16.04
N PHE A 30 -18.27 -13.03 16.68
CA PHE A 30 -18.28 -13.91 17.84
C PHE A 30 -17.50 -13.35 19.01
N ASP A 31 -17.92 -13.71 20.22
CA ASP A 31 -17.20 -13.35 21.44
C ASP A 31 -15.87 -14.14 21.51
N ILE A 32 -14.79 -13.41 21.78
CA ILE A 32 -13.44 -13.96 21.92
C ILE A 32 -12.93 -13.74 23.34
N GLU A 33 -11.94 -14.54 23.72
CA GLU A 33 -11.16 -14.34 24.93
C GLU A 33 -9.69 -14.14 24.55
N VAL A 34 -9.06 -13.14 25.15
CA VAL A 34 -7.64 -12.83 24.93
C VAL A 34 -6.85 -12.85 26.24
N THR A 35 -5.59 -13.28 26.16
CA THR A 35 -4.65 -13.23 27.28
C THR A 35 -3.22 -13.05 26.79
N GLU A 36 -2.34 -12.53 27.64
CA GLU A 36 -0.90 -12.55 27.37
C GLU A 36 -0.32 -13.93 27.73
N ASN A 37 0.62 -14.42 26.93
CA ASN A 37 1.34 -15.67 27.20
C ASN A 37 2.63 -15.36 27.96
N VAL A 38 2.79 -15.97 29.13
CA VAL A 38 3.96 -15.78 29.98
C VAL A 38 4.71 -17.09 30.05
N SER A 39 5.93 -17.10 29.49
CA SER A 39 6.88 -18.21 29.62
C SER A 39 6.31 -19.60 29.26
N GLY A 40 5.41 -19.67 28.27
CA GLY A 40 4.81 -20.93 27.80
C GLY A 40 3.57 -21.38 28.58
N SER A 41 3.03 -20.52 29.46
CA SER A 41 1.78 -20.73 30.17
C SER A 41 0.83 -19.53 29.97
N TYR A 42 -0.45 -19.81 29.79
CA TYR A 42 -1.48 -18.76 29.75
C TYR A 42 -1.59 -18.12 31.13
N GLU A 43 -1.75 -16.80 31.23
CA GLU A 43 -2.36 -16.27 32.45
C GLU A 43 -3.76 -16.88 32.62
N ASP A 44 -4.17 -17.19 33.86
CA ASP A 44 -5.55 -17.56 34.18
C ASP A 44 -6.56 -16.40 33.96
N ASN A 45 -6.08 -15.22 33.54
CA ASN A 45 -6.86 -13.99 33.39
C ASN A 45 -7.28 -13.72 31.93
N TRP A 46 -8.03 -14.65 31.34
CA TRP A 46 -8.66 -14.44 30.05
C TRP A 46 -9.66 -13.27 30.10
N LYS A 47 -9.50 -12.32 29.18
CA LYS A 47 -10.40 -11.17 29.05
C LYS A 47 -11.38 -11.41 27.91
N VAL A 48 -12.66 -11.37 28.23
CA VAL A 48 -13.73 -11.46 27.23
C VAL A 48 -13.81 -10.15 26.44
N VAL A 49 -13.81 -10.27 25.12
CA VAL A 49 -14.07 -9.18 24.17
C VAL A 49 -15.26 -9.59 23.31
N LYS A 50 -16.42 -8.97 23.55
CA LYS A 50 -17.62 -9.34 22.80
C LYS A 50 -17.52 -8.95 21.33
N ALA A 51 -18.35 -9.59 20.50
CA ALA A 51 -18.50 -9.21 19.09
C ALA A 51 -18.78 -7.70 18.96
N ASN A 52 -18.08 -7.04 18.04
CA ASN A 52 -18.12 -5.58 17.80
C ASN A 52 -17.75 -4.72 19.02
N GLN A 53 -17.00 -5.26 19.98
CA GLN A 53 -16.56 -4.54 21.17
C GLN A 53 -15.08 -4.15 21.07
N MET A 54 -14.75 -3.00 21.66
CA MET A 54 -13.39 -2.59 21.96
C MET A 54 -13.17 -2.62 23.47
N ILE A 55 -12.05 -3.17 23.92
CA ILE A 55 -11.61 -3.07 25.31
C ILE A 55 -10.22 -2.43 25.41
N PRO A 56 -9.98 -1.63 26.46
CA PRO A 56 -8.65 -1.14 26.77
C PRO A 56 -7.73 -2.28 27.18
N HIS A 57 -6.50 -2.31 26.67
CA HIS A 57 -5.50 -3.33 27.02
C HIS A 57 -4.19 -2.69 27.48
N TRP A 58 -3.63 -3.25 28.55
CA TRP A 58 -2.36 -2.84 29.13
C TRP A 58 -1.38 -3.99 29.07
N PRO A 59 -0.45 -3.99 28.10
CA PRO A 59 0.56 -5.03 27.98
C PRO A 59 1.38 -5.12 29.28
N ARG A 60 1.35 -6.27 29.94
CA ARG A 60 2.13 -6.52 31.16
C ARG A 60 3.51 -7.08 30.83
N TYR A 61 3.60 -7.88 29.77
CA TYR A 61 4.78 -8.65 29.39
C TYR A 61 5.35 -8.17 28.06
N ILE A 62 5.83 -6.93 28.05
CA ILE A 62 6.37 -6.27 26.85
C ILE A 62 7.59 -7.05 26.28
N LYS A 63 8.36 -7.70 27.15
CA LYS A 63 9.55 -8.47 26.75
C LYS A 63 9.21 -9.72 25.95
N GLU A 64 8.16 -10.42 26.32
CA GLU A 64 7.63 -11.59 25.60
C GLU A 64 6.85 -11.11 24.39
N GLY A 65 5.89 -10.20 24.60
CA GLY A 65 5.09 -9.57 23.55
C GLY A 65 4.26 -10.58 22.76
N VAL A 66 3.73 -11.60 23.44
CA VAL A 66 2.88 -12.64 22.85
C VAL A 66 1.50 -12.57 23.47
N MET A 67 0.48 -12.48 22.61
CA MET A 67 -0.92 -12.59 22.99
C MET A 67 -1.51 -13.86 22.41
N CYS A 68 -2.44 -14.48 23.12
CA CYS A 68 -3.22 -15.61 22.65
C CYS A 68 -4.71 -15.27 22.64
N VAL A 69 -5.41 -15.85 21.67
CA VAL A 69 -6.85 -15.68 21.48
C VAL A 69 -7.53 -17.04 21.36
N ARG A 70 -8.76 -17.13 21.86
CA ARG A 70 -9.66 -18.27 21.66
C ARG A 70 -11.10 -17.79 21.57
N TYR A 71 -12.00 -18.61 21.02
CA TYR A 71 -13.42 -18.33 21.11
C TYR A 71 -13.92 -18.53 22.54
N LEU A 72 -14.88 -17.70 22.96
CA LEU A 72 -15.49 -17.80 24.29
C LEU A 72 -16.02 -19.23 24.51
N GLY A 73 -15.58 -19.88 25.59
CA GLY A 73 -15.96 -21.25 25.94
C GLY A 73 -15.11 -22.37 25.31
N ARG A 74 -14.17 -22.06 24.40
CA ARG A 74 -13.25 -23.04 23.79
C ARG A 74 -11.93 -23.11 24.56
N MET A 75 -11.95 -23.67 25.77
CA MET A 75 -10.82 -23.57 26.70
C MET A 75 -9.55 -24.34 26.29
N LEU A 76 -9.66 -25.35 25.42
CA LEU A 76 -8.55 -26.24 25.06
C LEU A 76 -7.74 -25.78 23.85
N SER A 77 -8.17 -24.73 23.16
CA SER A 77 -7.49 -24.26 21.95
C SER A 77 -7.38 -22.76 21.93
N ALA A 78 -6.13 -22.29 21.94
CA ALA A 78 -5.79 -20.89 21.79
C ALA A 78 -4.66 -20.74 20.79
N SER A 79 -4.77 -19.70 19.98
CA SER A 79 -3.79 -19.36 18.96
C SER A 79 -3.03 -18.12 19.39
N CYS A 80 -1.71 -18.19 19.33
CA CYS A 80 -0.84 -17.14 19.85
C CYS A 80 -0.13 -16.41 18.71
N PHE A 81 0.14 -15.12 18.90
CA PHE A 81 0.73 -14.24 17.91
C PHE A 81 1.55 -13.13 18.58
N SER A 82 2.51 -12.57 17.83
CA SER A 82 3.34 -11.45 18.28
C SER A 82 2.53 -10.16 18.30
N ILE A 83 2.69 -9.35 19.34
CA ILE A 83 2.19 -7.97 19.42
C ILE A 83 3.32 -6.94 19.34
N LYS A 84 4.55 -7.38 19.03
CA LYS A 84 5.72 -6.50 18.90
C LYS A 84 5.82 -5.88 17.51
N ASP A 85 5.38 -6.61 16.51
CA ASP A 85 5.51 -6.25 15.11
C ASP A 85 4.15 -5.82 14.55
N ILE A 86 4.17 -4.88 13.61
CA ILE A 86 2.97 -4.53 12.83
C ILE A 86 2.80 -5.62 11.78
N HIS A 87 1.68 -6.32 11.81
CA HIS A 87 1.39 -7.39 10.85
C HIS A 87 -0.11 -7.66 10.76
N ARG A 88 -0.50 -8.35 9.70
CA ARG A 88 -1.80 -9.00 9.57
C ARG A 88 -1.58 -10.49 9.37
N THR A 89 -2.11 -11.29 10.29
CA THR A 89 -1.94 -12.75 10.30
C THR A 89 -3.30 -13.44 10.38
N LEU A 90 -3.45 -14.55 9.66
CA LEU A 90 -4.61 -15.42 9.78
C LEU A 90 -4.30 -16.54 10.78
N LEU A 91 -5.00 -16.56 11.90
CA LEU A 91 -4.83 -17.55 12.95
C LEU A 91 -5.67 -18.78 12.64
N ARG A 92 -5.09 -19.98 12.69
CA ARG A 92 -5.86 -21.22 12.70
C ARG A 92 -6.59 -21.35 14.04
N MET A 93 -7.88 -21.62 14.02
CA MET A 93 -8.72 -21.82 15.20
C MET A 93 -9.22 -23.26 15.24
N ASP A 94 -9.30 -23.86 16.43
CA ASP A 94 -9.84 -25.21 16.61
C ASP A 94 -11.36 -25.17 16.79
N ASP A 95 -12.05 -24.73 15.73
CA ASP A 95 -13.50 -24.71 15.64
C ASP A 95 -13.90 -25.11 14.22
N ILE A 96 -14.72 -26.15 14.08
CA ILE A 96 -15.08 -26.73 12.78
C ILE A 96 -15.84 -25.73 11.91
N GLU A 97 -16.71 -24.93 12.52
CA GLU A 97 -17.53 -23.93 11.81
C GLU A 97 -16.72 -22.66 11.52
N ARG A 98 -15.71 -22.36 12.34
CA ARG A 98 -14.91 -21.14 12.28
C ARG A 98 -13.42 -21.47 12.41
N PRO A 99 -12.83 -22.07 11.36
CA PRO A 99 -11.48 -22.63 11.43
C PRO A 99 -10.38 -21.57 11.44
N ALA A 100 -10.72 -20.29 11.27
CA ALA A 100 -9.75 -19.22 11.23
C ALA A 100 -10.29 -17.88 11.76
N LEU A 101 -9.38 -17.05 12.27
CA LEU A 101 -9.64 -15.70 12.77
C LEU A 101 -8.49 -14.79 12.35
N HIS A 102 -8.79 -13.62 11.80
CA HIS A 102 -7.76 -12.64 11.48
C HIS A 102 -7.35 -11.86 12.71
N VAL A 103 -6.04 -11.61 12.83
CA VAL A 103 -5.49 -10.60 13.72
C VAL A 103 -4.68 -9.59 12.93
N GLU A 104 -4.90 -8.32 13.20
CA GLU A 104 -4.16 -7.21 12.64
C GLU A 104 -3.62 -6.36 13.79
N VAL A 105 -2.29 -6.29 13.88
CA VAL A 105 -1.58 -5.43 14.82
C VAL A 105 -1.13 -4.19 14.07
N THR A 106 -1.69 -3.04 14.42
CA THR A 106 -1.36 -1.75 13.83
C THR A 106 -0.86 -0.78 14.88
N ALA A 107 -0.03 0.17 14.48
CA ALA A 107 0.37 1.28 15.32
C ALA A 107 0.30 2.56 14.49
N THR A 108 -0.36 3.58 15.02
CA THR A 108 -0.40 4.92 14.42
C THR A 108 0.01 5.96 15.45
N ASP A 109 0.57 7.08 14.97
CA ASP A 109 1.08 8.15 15.84
C ASP A 109 -0.03 8.82 16.68
N TYR A 110 -1.27 8.81 16.19
CA TYR A 110 -2.41 9.49 16.82
C TYR A 110 -3.35 8.55 17.59
N ASP A 111 -3.46 7.29 17.16
CA ASP A 111 -4.51 6.37 17.57
C ASP A 111 -3.97 5.17 18.40
N GLY A 112 -2.66 5.16 18.66
CA GLY A 112 -1.97 4.16 19.46
C GLY A 112 -1.83 2.80 18.78
N PHE A 113 -1.43 1.79 19.55
CA PHE A 113 -1.38 0.40 19.12
C PHE A 113 -2.79 -0.20 19.14
N LYS A 114 -3.19 -0.89 18.08
CA LYS A 114 -4.49 -1.56 17.98
C LYS A 114 -4.29 -3.01 17.58
N ILE A 115 -4.98 -3.91 18.29
CA ILE A 115 -5.04 -5.34 17.99
C ILE A 115 -6.47 -5.60 17.54
N ASN A 116 -6.65 -5.79 16.24
CA ASN A 116 -7.95 -5.91 15.61
C ASN A 116 -8.20 -7.35 15.19
N PHE A 117 -9.32 -7.92 15.62
CA PHE A 117 -9.79 -9.23 15.22
C PHE A 117 -10.94 -9.13 14.23
N SER A 118 -10.92 -9.95 13.19
CA SER A 118 -12.00 -10.00 12.19
C SER A 118 -12.21 -11.41 11.65
N ASP A 119 -13.39 -11.67 11.10
CA ASP A 119 -13.72 -12.97 10.53
C ASP A 119 -12.89 -13.26 9.27
N TYR A 120 -12.61 -14.54 9.05
CA TYR A 120 -12.03 -15.04 7.80
C TYR A 120 -12.98 -14.81 6.61
N LYS A 121 -12.43 -14.34 5.50
CA LYS A 121 -13.13 -14.20 4.22
C LYS A 121 -12.43 -15.03 3.13
N PRO A 122 -13.16 -15.49 2.11
CA PRO A 122 -12.53 -16.12 0.95
C PRO A 122 -11.44 -15.21 0.34
N GLY A 123 -10.24 -15.74 0.14
CA GLY A 123 -9.06 -15.00 -0.32
C GLY A 123 -8.12 -14.51 0.79
N ASP A 124 -8.53 -14.60 2.07
CA ASP A 124 -7.70 -14.20 3.21
C ASP A 124 -6.62 -15.24 3.58
N ALA A 125 -6.72 -16.47 3.05
CA ALA A 125 -5.75 -17.51 3.34
C ALA A 125 -4.37 -17.09 2.81
N PRO A 126 -3.30 -17.17 3.62
CA PRO A 126 -1.96 -16.79 3.17
C PRO A 126 -1.53 -17.47 1.87
N LEU A 127 -1.95 -18.73 1.68
CA LEU A 127 -1.59 -19.51 0.51
C LEU A 127 -2.70 -20.48 0.11
N LEU A 128 -3.00 -20.53 -1.19
CA LEU A 128 -3.73 -21.64 -1.81
C LEU A 128 -2.70 -22.57 -2.44
N ILE A 129 -2.55 -23.77 -1.90
CA ILE A 129 -1.63 -24.78 -2.44
C ILE A 129 -2.41 -25.70 -3.37
N VAL A 130 -2.00 -25.79 -4.63
CA VAL A 130 -2.65 -26.60 -5.66
C VAL A 130 -1.68 -27.66 -6.16
N ASN A 131 -2.04 -28.93 -5.99
CA ASN A 131 -1.29 -30.04 -6.57
C ASN A 131 -1.96 -30.51 -7.86
N SER A 132 -1.52 -29.98 -9.00
CA SER A 132 -2.02 -30.36 -10.34
C SER A 132 -1.28 -31.57 -10.92
N LEU A 133 -0.42 -32.25 -10.15
CA LEU A 133 0.23 -33.49 -10.58
C LEU A 133 -0.80 -34.63 -10.70
N LEU A 134 -0.53 -35.59 -11.59
CA LEU A 134 -1.47 -36.68 -11.86
C LEU A 134 -1.37 -37.83 -10.83
N ASN A 135 -0.18 -38.10 -10.32
CA ASN A 135 0.11 -39.32 -9.55
C ASN A 135 1.12 -39.12 -8.42
N GLN A 136 1.49 -37.87 -8.10
CA GLN A 136 2.47 -37.57 -7.07
C GLN A 136 1.91 -36.65 -5.97
N PRO A 137 1.92 -37.08 -4.70
CA PRO A 137 1.56 -36.21 -3.58
C PRO A 137 2.71 -35.25 -3.26
N ILE A 138 2.36 -34.10 -2.67
CA ILE A 138 3.31 -33.09 -2.21
C ILE A 138 3.27 -33.02 -0.69
N SER A 139 4.42 -33.19 -0.05
CA SER A 139 4.57 -33.04 1.40
C SER A 139 5.12 -31.66 1.73
N PHE A 140 4.53 -30.98 2.70
CA PHE A 140 4.97 -29.65 3.13
C PHE A 140 4.78 -29.42 4.63
N CYS A 141 5.58 -28.55 5.21
CA CYS A 141 5.41 -28.02 6.56
C CYS A 141 5.86 -26.57 6.65
N GLN A 142 5.46 -25.88 7.73
CA GLN A 142 6.08 -24.63 8.10
C GLN A 142 7.52 -24.87 8.55
N LYS A 143 8.43 -23.96 8.23
CA LYS A 143 9.80 -23.98 8.75
C LYS A 143 9.80 -24.00 10.28
N GLU A 144 10.63 -24.86 10.86
CA GLU A 144 10.71 -25.11 12.32
C GLU A 144 9.43 -25.69 12.94
N ASP A 145 8.52 -26.23 12.12
CA ASP A 145 7.37 -27.01 12.57
C ASP A 145 7.59 -28.52 12.35
N VAL A 146 6.99 -29.31 13.23
CA VAL A 146 7.08 -30.78 13.26
C VAL A 146 5.94 -31.40 12.44
N HIS A 147 4.88 -30.64 12.14
CA HIS A 147 3.69 -31.14 11.46
C HIS A 147 3.83 -31.06 9.94
N THR A 148 4.17 -32.20 9.32
CA THR A 148 4.12 -32.36 7.87
C THR A 148 2.70 -32.70 7.41
N GLN A 149 2.22 -31.95 6.43
CA GLN A 149 0.98 -32.22 5.71
C GLN A 149 1.30 -32.82 4.34
N VAL A 150 0.39 -33.65 3.84
CA VAL A 150 0.52 -34.29 2.53
C VAL A 150 -0.71 -33.93 1.69
N LEU A 151 -0.50 -33.28 0.55
CA LEU A 151 -1.54 -32.93 -0.40
C LEU A 151 -1.57 -33.97 -1.54
N PRO A 152 -2.68 -34.73 -1.68
CA PRO A 152 -2.81 -35.71 -2.75
C PRO A 152 -2.77 -35.08 -4.17
N PRO A 153 -2.48 -35.87 -5.21
CA PRO A 153 -2.54 -35.41 -6.60
C PRO A 153 -3.96 -34.97 -6.98
N GLN A 154 -4.10 -33.89 -7.75
CA GLN A 154 -5.38 -33.29 -8.18
C GLN A 154 -6.22 -32.70 -7.02
N TYR A 155 -5.59 -32.35 -5.91
CA TYR A 155 -6.24 -31.65 -4.79
C TYR A 155 -5.64 -30.28 -4.56
N TYR A 156 -6.38 -29.44 -3.86
CA TYR A 156 -5.91 -28.14 -3.38
C TYR A 156 -6.29 -27.96 -1.90
N VAL A 157 -5.58 -27.07 -1.22
CA VAL A 157 -5.86 -26.71 0.17
C VAL A 157 -5.57 -25.23 0.42
N TYR A 158 -6.45 -24.58 1.18
CA TYR A 158 -6.17 -23.28 1.76
C TYR A 158 -5.32 -23.47 3.01
N TYR A 159 -4.11 -22.91 2.97
CA TYR A 159 -3.10 -23.09 3.99
C TYR A 159 -2.93 -21.81 4.80
N THR A 160 -2.83 -21.99 6.12
CA THR A 160 -2.34 -20.98 7.06
C THR A 160 -1.27 -21.57 7.96
N TRP A 161 -0.46 -20.70 8.57
CA TRP A 161 0.64 -21.08 9.43
C TRP A 161 0.15 -21.81 10.68
N ASN A 162 0.80 -22.94 11.02
CA ASN A 162 0.48 -23.71 12.22
C ASN A 162 0.90 -22.94 13.49
N ASP A 163 2.05 -22.28 13.45
CA ASP A 163 2.56 -21.44 14.52
C ASP A 163 2.89 -20.03 14.00
N PRO A 164 2.03 -19.04 14.26
CA PRO A 164 2.25 -17.65 13.86
C PRO A 164 3.50 -16.99 14.44
N LEU A 165 4.10 -17.55 15.49
CA LEU A 165 5.31 -17.04 16.13
C LEU A 165 6.60 -17.52 15.45
N LYS A 166 6.51 -18.54 14.60
CA LYS A 166 7.63 -19.12 13.86
C LYS A 166 7.77 -18.50 12.47
N PRO A 167 8.91 -18.71 11.80
CA PRO A 167 9.11 -18.23 10.44
C PRO A 167 7.99 -18.67 9.50
N GLN A 168 7.44 -17.71 8.76
CA GLN A 168 6.39 -17.91 7.76
C GLN A 168 6.99 -18.34 6.42
N GLU A 169 7.74 -19.46 6.44
CA GLU A 169 8.37 -20.07 5.28
C GLU A 169 7.85 -21.50 5.11
N LEU A 170 7.60 -21.92 3.86
CA LEU A 170 7.13 -23.28 3.56
C LEU A 170 8.33 -24.17 3.21
N ILE A 171 8.47 -25.31 3.88
CA ILE A 171 9.41 -26.36 3.50
C ILE A 171 8.63 -27.41 2.74
N LEU A 172 9.05 -27.69 1.52
CA LEU A 172 8.59 -28.80 0.73
C LEU A 172 9.55 -29.97 0.87
N SER A 173 8.98 -31.15 1.07
CA SER A 173 9.72 -32.40 1.06
C SER A 173 9.22 -33.23 -0.11
N THR A 174 10.13 -33.52 -1.05
CA THR A 174 9.92 -34.61 -2.01
C THR A 174 10.71 -35.83 -1.56
N ASN A 175 10.50 -36.98 -2.22
CA ASN A 175 11.22 -38.21 -1.90
C ASN A 175 12.75 -38.12 -2.11
N ILE A 176 13.25 -37.03 -2.73
CA ILE A 176 14.63 -36.86 -3.16
C ILE A 176 15.26 -35.64 -2.48
N ASP A 177 14.58 -34.48 -2.54
CA ASP A 177 15.10 -33.21 -2.01
C ASP A 177 14.08 -32.48 -1.12
N ASN A 178 14.62 -31.74 -0.15
CA ASN A 178 13.89 -30.74 0.62
C ASN A 178 14.15 -29.35 0.00
N LEU A 179 13.09 -28.67 -0.43
CA LEU A 179 13.15 -27.31 -0.95
C LEU A 179 12.50 -26.35 0.04
N THR A 180 13.22 -25.32 0.46
CA THR A 180 12.61 -24.21 1.22
C THR A 180 12.09 -23.17 0.23
N ILE A 181 10.77 -22.94 0.24
CA ILE A 181 10.11 -21.91 -0.56
C ILE A 181 9.79 -20.71 0.32
N LYS A 182 10.27 -19.54 -0.11
CA LYS A 182 9.80 -18.25 0.39
C LYS A 182 8.64 -17.76 -0.47
N LEU A 183 7.63 -17.17 0.16
CA LEU A 183 6.41 -16.66 -0.50
C LEU A 183 6.65 -15.36 -1.30
N ASN A 184 7.64 -15.38 -2.18
CA ASN A 184 7.84 -14.32 -3.17
C ASN A 184 7.38 -14.85 -4.54
N PRO A 185 6.97 -13.98 -5.48
CA PRO A 185 6.62 -14.38 -6.84
C PRO A 185 7.84 -15.04 -7.48
N VAL A 186 7.83 -16.38 -7.53
CA VAL A 186 8.95 -17.19 -7.98
C VAL A 186 8.36 -18.38 -8.71
N CYS A 187 8.91 -18.66 -9.89
CA CYS A 187 8.75 -19.93 -10.57
C CYS A 187 10.03 -20.75 -10.41
N GLY A 188 9.88 -22.07 -10.32
CA GLY A 188 11.03 -22.95 -10.17
C GLY A 188 10.72 -24.37 -10.59
N VAL A 189 11.76 -25.20 -10.54
CA VAL A 189 11.69 -26.61 -10.92
C VAL A 189 12.34 -27.42 -9.80
N ILE A 190 11.62 -28.44 -9.32
CA ILE A 190 12.08 -29.44 -8.37
C ILE A 190 12.49 -30.68 -9.17
N ASN A 191 13.58 -31.34 -8.74
CA ASN A 191 14.13 -32.53 -9.40
C ASN A 191 14.44 -32.32 -10.90
N LYS A 192 15.13 -31.22 -11.24
CA LYS A 192 15.48 -30.84 -12.63
C LYS A 192 16.15 -31.95 -13.43
N GLU A 193 16.93 -32.81 -12.78
CA GLU A 193 17.70 -33.88 -13.42
C GLU A 193 16.97 -35.24 -13.43
N SER A 194 15.74 -35.30 -12.90
CA SER A 194 14.93 -36.53 -12.88
C SER A 194 14.09 -36.70 -14.15
N GLU A 195 13.63 -37.93 -14.41
CA GLU A 195 12.72 -38.23 -15.53
C GLU A 195 11.37 -37.50 -15.45
N ASN A 196 10.96 -37.05 -14.25
CA ASN A 196 9.69 -36.36 -14.02
C ASN A 196 9.93 -35.08 -13.20
N PRO A 197 10.40 -33.98 -13.83
CA PRO A 197 10.57 -32.70 -13.16
C PRO A 197 9.22 -32.12 -12.74
N ILE A 198 9.18 -31.53 -11.55
CA ILE A 198 7.99 -30.85 -11.02
C ILE A 198 8.21 -29.36 -11.14
N TYR A 199 7.33 -28.71 -11.89
CA TYR A 199 7.29 -27.26 -12.02
C TYR A 199 6.42 -26.68 -10.93
N TYR A 200 6.88 -25.60 -10.30
CA TYR A 200 6.05 -24.83 -9.38
C TYR A 200 6.07 -23.35 -9.73
N ALA A 201 4.98 -22.67 -9.42
CA ALA A 201 4.87 -21.24 -9.61
C ALA A 201 4.04 -20.61 -8.49
N ILE A 202 4.47 -19.42 -8.05
CA ILE A 202 3.76 -18.59 -7.08
C ILE A 202 3.27 -17.34 -7.79
N PHE A 203 1.96 -17.11 -7.76
CA PHE A 203 1.34 -15.93 -8.36
C PHE A 203 0.13 -15.48 -7.52
N HIS A 204 -0.39 -14.29 -7.83
CA HIS A 204 -1.59 -13.77 -7.19
C HIS A 204 -2.78 -13.90 -8.13
N ASP A 205 -3.87 -14.48 -7.64
CA ASP A 205 -5.19 -14.46 -8.28
C ASP A 205 -6.13 -13.60 -7.43
N GLY A 206 -6.23 -12.32 -7.80
CA GLY A 206 -6.87 -11.31 -6.96
C GLY A 206 -6.16 -11.18 -5.59
N PRO A 207 -6.89 -11.26 -4.45
CA PRO A 207 -6.30 -11.18 -3.12
C PRO A 207 -5.58 -12.47 -2.69
N GLN A 208 -5.78 -13.58 -3.40
CA GLN A 208 -5.27 -14.89 -3.00
C GLN A 208 -3.89 -15.15 -3.63
N THR A 209 -2.89 -15.46 -2.81
CA THR A 209 -1.62 -16.03 -3.27
C THR A 209 -1.80 -17.51 -3.57
N VAL A 210 -1.41 -17.96 -4.76
CA VAL A 210 -1.53 -19.34 -5.24
C VAL A 210 -0.14 -19.94 -5.47
N LEU A 211 0.13 -21.09 -4.88
CA LEU A 211 1.27 -21.95 -5.17
C LEU A 211 0.76 -23.19 -5.91
N ILE A 212 1.12 -23.33 -7.18
CA ILE A 212 0.71 -24.47 -8.00
C ILE A 212 1.90 -25.37 -8.31
N PHE A 213 1.68 -26.69 -8.26
CA PHE A 213 2.61 -27.72 -8.72
C PHE A 213 2.06 -28.39 -9.97
N SER A 214 2.87 -28.55 -11.01
CA SER A 214 2.46 -29.17 -12.27
C SER A 214 3.62 -29.88 -12.96
N SER A 215 3.28 -30.82 -13.84
CA SER A 215 4.23 -31.46 -14.78
C SER A 215 4.37 -30.68 -16.09
N GLU A 216 3.57 -29.63 -16.31
CA GLU A 216 3.55 -28.85 -17.54
C GLU A 216 4.39 -27.57 -17.42
N THR A 217 5.25 -27.31 -18.42
CA THR A 217 6.11 -26.12 -18.49
C THR A 217 5.34 -24.83 -18.74
N GLN A 218 4.15 -24.92 -19.36
CA GLN A 218 3.33 -23.77 -19.75
C GLN A 218 2.95 -22.88 -18.56
N ILE A 219 2.81 -23.46 -17.37
CA ILE A 219 2.47 -22.71 -16.15
C ILE A 219 3.60 -21.76 -15.76
N ILE A 220 4.86 -22.18 -15.92
CA ILE A 220 6.02 -21.32 -15.65
C ILE A 220 6.07 -20.18 -16.66
N GLU A 221 5.86 -20.47 -17.94
CA GLU A 221 5.85 -19.44 -18.99
C GLU A 221 4.75 -18.40 -18.71
N ALA A 222 3.54 -18.86 -18.38
CA ALA A 222 2.42 -17.99 -18.04
C ALA A 222 2.69 -17.11 -16.80
N VAL A 223 3.28 -17.69 -15.73
CA VAL A 223 3.58 -16.92 -14.52
C VAL A 223 4.76 -15.96 -14.73
N SER A 224 5.81 -16.37 -15.44
CA SER A 224 6.96 -15.48 -15.74
C SER A 224 6.57 -14.25 -16.55
N ASN A 225 5.64 -14.40 -17.51
CA ASN A 225 5.12 -13.31 -18.32
C ASN A 225 4.21 -12.36 -17.53
N THR A 226 3.58 -12.82 -16.44
CA THR A 226 2.64 -12.02 -15.65
C THR A 226 3.29 -11.40 -14.41
N SER A 227 4.19 -12.12 -13.74
CA SER A 227 4.90 -11.66 -12.53
C SER A 227 5.84 -10.49 -12.82
N SER A 228 6.42 -10.42 -14.03
CA SER A 228 7.22 -9.29 -14.50
C SER A 228 6.41 -7.99 -14.65
N ILE A 229 5.09 -8.03 -14.60
CA ILE A 229 4.23 -6.84 -14.72
C ILE A 229 3.79 -6.33 -13.34
N SER A 230 3.72 -7.20 -12.32
CA SER A 230 3.10 -6.91 -11.02
C SER A 230 4.08 -6.78 -9.85
N GLU A 231 5.38 -6.85 -10.08
CA GLU A 231 6.39 -6.73 -9.01
C GLU A 231 6.42 -5.31 -8.42
N SER A 232 6.40 -5.20 -7.08
CA SER A 232 6.61 -3.93 -6.41
C SER A 232 8.07 -3.48 -6.58
N MET A 233 8.27 -2.23 -6.98
CA MET A 233 9.62 -1.69 -7.21
C MET A 233 10.35 -1.45 -5.90
N ASP A 234 11.54 -2.02 -5.73
CA ASP A 234 12.39 -1.87 -4.53
C ASP A 234 13.01 -0.48 -4.44
N SER A 235 13.21 0.19 -5.57
CA SER A 235 13.83 1.51 -5.67
C SER A 235 13.16 2.35 -6.76
N TYR A 236 13.05 3.65 -6.52
CA TYR A 236 12.38 4.58 -7.43
C TYR A 236 13.13 5.90 -7.53
N ILE A 237 13.44 6.33 -8.76
CA ILE A 237 14.07 7.62 -9.07
C ILE A 237 13.07 8.47 -9.86
N GLN A 238 12.89 9.73 -9.47
CA GLN A 238 12.02 10.66 -10.17
C GLN A 238 12.81 11.88 -10.67
N ILE A 239 12.62 12.23 -11.94
CA ILE A 239 13.21 13.41 -12.58
C ILE A 239 12.08 14.25 -13.19
N GLY A 240 12.02 15.53 -12.83
CA GLY A 240 11.11 16.52 -13.41
C GLY A 240 11.90 17.66 -14.02
N LEU A 241 11.63 17.97 -15.29
CA LEU A 241 12.20 19.12 -16.00
C LEU A 241 11.06 20.06 -16.38
N ARG A 242 11.04 21.25 -15.76
CA ARG A 242 10.03 22.27 -16.02
C ARG A 242 9.95 22.63 -17.51
N CYS A 243 11.09 22.83 -18.16
CA CYS A 243 11.22 23.07 -19.58
C CYS A 243 12.50 22.39 -20.12
N LEU A 244 12.45 21.88 -21.35
CA LEU A 244 13.60 21.33 -22.07
C LEU A 244 13.56 21.77 -23.53
N GLY A 245 14.66 22.32 -24.04
CA GLY A 245 14.81 22.69 -25.45
C GLY A 245 16.01 21.99 -26.08
N ILE A 246 15.83 21.42 -27.27
CA ILE A 246 16.86 20.71 -28.03
C ILE A 246 16.90 21.33 -29.43
N SER A 247 18.05 21.88 -29.82
CA SER A 247 18.29 22.31 -31.20
C SER A 247 19.22 21.35 -31.92
N ILE A 248 18.90 21.02 -33.16
CA ILE A 248 19.76 20.28 -34.08
C ILE A 248 20.33 21.28 -35.07
N ILE A 249 21.65 21.42 -35.07
CA ILE A 249 22.39 22.37 -35.90
C ILE A 249 23.19 21.61 -36.94
N ASN A 250 23.19 22.11 -38.17
CA ASN A 250 24.15 21.70 -39.19
C ASN A 250 25.50 22.34 -38.89
N ASP A 251 26.50 21.54 -38.56
CA ASP A 251 27.85 21.99 -38.20
C ASP A 251 28.63 22.57 -39.38
N ILE A 252 28.29 22.19 -40.62
CA ILE A 252 28.96 22.66 -41.84
C ILE A 252 28.40 24.01 -42.28
N ASN A 253 27.08 24.17 -42.29
CA ASN A 253 26.41 25.38 -42.76
C ASN A 253 26.09 26.38 -41.64
N HIS A 254 26.25 25.98 -40.38
CA HIS A 254 25.86 26.73 -39.19
C HIS A 254 24.38 27.14 -39.16
N GLU A 255 23.50 26.26 -39.65
CA GLU A 255 22.06 26.48 -39.72
C GLU A 255 21.33 25.60 -38.70
N ASP A 256 20.35 26.17 -38.00
CA ASP A 256 19.40 25.38 -37.20
C ASP A 256 18.50 24.58 -38.15
N LEU A 257 18.53 23.25 -38.02
CA LEU A 257 17.71 22.34 -38.82
C LEU A 257 16.35 22.10 -38.15
N LEU A 258 16.36 21.95 -36.83
CA LEU A 258 15.18 21.55 -36.07
C LEU A 258 15.30 22.04 -34.63
N TYR A 259 14.21 22.59 -34.11
CA TYR A 259 14.07 22.89 -32.70
C TYR A 259 12.93 22.06 -32.10
N ILE A 260 13.20 21.39 -30.98
CA ILE A 260 12.22 20.62 -30.22
C ILE A 260 12.16 21.23 -28.82
N SER A 261 10.97 21.57 -28.32
CA SER A 261 10.79 22.00 -26.94
C SER A 261 9.71 21.20 -26.22
N LEU A 262 9.99 20.90 -24.95
CA LEU A 262 9.06 20.36 -23.97
C LEU A 262 8.76 21.46 -22.96
N ASN A 263 7.54 21.96 -22.99
CA ASN A 263 7.10 23.09 -22.19
C ASN A 263 6.17 22.60 -21.06
N PRO A 264 6.15 23.30 -19.91
CA PRO A 264 5.23 22.97 -18.83
C PRO A 264 3.78 23.17 -19.29
N THR A 265 2.84 22.56 -18.56
CA THR A 265 1.42 22.85 -18.81
C THR A 265 1.12 24.32 -18.55
N LYS A 266 -0.01 24.80 -19.08
CA LYS A 266 -0.59 26.05 -18.60
C LYS A 266 -0.86 25.91 -17.10
N ASP A 267 -0.70 27.00 -16.38
CA ASP A 267 -0.97 27.05 -14.95
C ASP A 267 -2.45 26.78 -14.69
N MET A 268 -2.73 25.92 -13.70
CA MET A 268 -4.07 25.54 -13.31
C MET A 268 -4.25 25.70 -11.81
N TRP A 269 -5.43 26.16 -11.42
CA TRP A 269 -5.84 26.23 -10.02
C TRP A 269 -6.69 25.02 -9.67
N THR A 270 -6.36 24.37 -8.55
CA THR A 270 -7.05 23.18 -8.04
C THR A 270 -7.67 23.44 -6.68
N GLU A 271 -8.83 22.84 -6.43
CA GLU A 271 -9.55 22.88 -5.15
C GLU A 271 -9.53 21.48 -4.53
N THR A 272 -9.28 21.38 -3.22
CA THR A 272 -9.38 20.11 -2.50
C THR A 272 -10.74 20.01 -1.81
N ARG A 273 -11.61 19.11 -2.29
CA ARG A 273 -12.92 18.80 -1.68
C ARG A 273 -12.93 17.36 -1.18
N ASN A 274 -13.16 17.14 0.11
CA ASN A 274 -13.27 15.81 0.70
C ASN A 274 -12.14 14.85 0.26
N PHE A 275 -10.88 15.31 0.36
CA PHE A 275 -9.67 14.59 -0.06
C PHE A 275 -9.46 14.40 -1.57
N ASN A 276 -10.39 14.85 -2.41
CA ASN A 276 -10.24 14.83 -3.87
C ASN A 276 -9.78 16.20 -4.39
N VAL A 277 -8.71 16.21 -5.19
CA VAL A 277 -8.22 17.41 -5.88
C VAL A 277 -8.94 17.54 -7.22
N GLN A 278 -9.67 18.64 -7.42
CA GLN A 278 -10.43 18.91 -8.64
C GLN A 278 -9.98 20.24 -9.28
N PRO A 279 -9.87 20.32 -10.62
CA PRO A 279 -9.56 21.57 -11.28
C PRO A 279 -10.73 22.56 -11.12
N VAL A 280 -10.39 23.84 -10.93
CA VAL A 280 -11.37 24.93 -10.88
C VAL A 280 -12.01 25.14 -12.26
N GLU A 281 -13.26 25.61 -12.30
CA GLU A 281 -13.96 25.91 -13.56
C GLU A 281 -13.13 26.85 -14.46
N HIS A 282 -13.07 26.54 -15.75
CA HIS A 282 -12.20 27.23 -16.71
C HIS A 282 -12.29 28.77 -16.68
N LYS A 283 -13.51 29.34 -16.58
CA LYS A 283 -13.70 30.80 -16.51
C LYS A 283 -13.10 31.39 -15.24
N LEU A 284 -13.36 30.77 -14.11
CA LEU A 284 -12.84 31.18 -12.81
C LEU A 284 -11.31 31.01 -12.75
N ASN A 285 -10.78 29.90 -13.27
CA ASN A 285 -9.35 29.66 -13.42
C ASN A 285 -8.66 30.76 -14.23
N HIS A 286 -9.26 31.18 -15.35
CA HIS A 286 -8.74 32.27 -16.17
C HIS A 286 -8.72 33.60 -15.40
N SER A 287 -9.82 33.96 -14.74
CA SER A 287 -9.90 35.19 -13.95
C SER A 287 -8.89 35.21 -12.79
N ILE A 288 -8.78 34.12 -12.03
CA ILE A 288 -7.81 34.01 -10.93
C ILE A 288 -6.39 34.21 -11.46
N GLU A 289 -6.04 33.57 -12.58
CA GLU A 289 -4.70 33.68 -13.17
C GLU A 289 -4.38 35.10 -13.67
N GLU A 290 -5.37 35.84 -14.20
CA GLU A 290 -5.18 37.25 -14.57
C GLU A 290 -4.90 38.15 -13.36
N TYR A 291 -5.61 37.95 -12.25
CA TYR A 291 -5.36 38.70 -11.01
C TYR A 291 -4.07 38.26 -10.31
N TYR A 292 -3.73 36.98 -10.39
CA TYR A 292 -2.49 36.44 -9.85
C TYR A 292 -1.26 37.05 -10.53
N LYS A 293 -1.29 37.26 -11.86
CA LYS A 293 -0.22 37.97 -12.57
C LYS A 293 -0.04 39.40 -12.06
N LYS A 294 -1.13 40.13 -11.84
CA LYS A 294 -1.09 41.48 -11.25
C LYS A 294 -0.54 41.45 -9.82
N TYR A 295 -0.93 40.45 -9.04
CA TYR A 295 -0.39 40.22 -7.70
C TYR A 295 1.12 39.97 -7.75
N GLN A 296 1.62 39.13 -8.67
CA GLN A 296 3.06 38.88 -8.84
C GLN A 296 3.85 40.14 -9.27
N GLU A 297 3.29 40.95 -10.17
CA GLU A 297 3.87 42.24 -10.58
C GLU A 297 3.95 43.21 -9.39
N ASN A 298 2.92 43.26 -8.54
CA ASN A 298 2.83 44.12 -7.37
C ASN A 298 3.56 43.58 -6.13
N SER A 299 3.91 42.29 -6.07
CA SER A 299 4.58 41.65 -4.92
C SER A 299 6.01 42.17 -4.68
N ASN A 300 6.59 42.89 -5.64
CA ASN A 300 7.84 43.63 -5.46
C ASN A 300 7.66 44.91 -4.62
N GLU A 301 6.42 45.36 -4.42
CA GLU A 301 6.03 46.43 -3.51
C GLU A 301 5.36 45.79 -2.28
N GLN A 302 5.71 46.21 -1.06
CA GLN A 302 5.34 45.55 0.21
C GLN A 302 3.83 45.64 0.56
N GLN A 303 2.93 45.13 -0.27
CA GLN A 303 1.49 45.05 -0.01
C GLN A 303 1.00 43.61 -0.20
N THR A 304 0.96 42.85 0.90
CA THR A 304 0.56 41.43 0.92
C THR A 304 -0.94 41.20 1.17
N ASP A 305 -1.73 42.24 1.44
CA ASP A 305 -3.15 42.12 1.84
C ASP A 305 -4.16 42.68 0.81
N GLN A 306 -3.80 42.68 -0.48
CA GLN A 306 -4.71 43.18 -1.51
C GLN A 306 -5.77 42.12 -1.87
N LYS A 307 -7.05 42.45 -1.62
CA LYS A 307 -8.19 41.67 -2.10
C LYS A 307 -8.60 42.10 -3.50
N TYR A 308 -8.72 41.15 -4.43
CA TYR A 308 -9.19 41.39 -5.79
C TYR A 308 -10.63 40.88 -5.95
N GLN A 309 -11.51 41.68 -6.54
CA GLN A 309 -12.88 41.26 -6.84
C GLN A 309 -12.89 40.51 -8.18
N ILE A 310 -13.24 39.21 -8.15
CA ILE A 310 -13.32 38.36 -9.36
C ILE A 310 -14.68 38.52 -10.05
N ASP A 311 -15.76 38.54 -9.26
CA ASP A 311 -17.14 38.70 -9.73
C ASP A 311 -17.92 39.52 -8.71
N LYS A 312 -19.18 39.88 -9.01
CA LYS A 312 -20.01 40.73 -8.15
C LYS A 312 -20.06 40.27 -6.69
N ASN A 313 -19.98 38.97 -6.45
CA ASN A 313 -20.15 38.37 -5.12
C ASN A 313 -18.90 37.62 -4.60
N ARG A 314 -17.77 37.65 -5.33
CA ARG A 314 -16.58 36.84 -4.99
C ARG A 314 -15.30 37.65 -4.96
N TYR A 315 -14.51 37.43 -3.93
CA TYR A 315 -13.20 38.07 -3.71
C TYR A 315 -12.11 37.02 -3.60
N VAL A 316 -10.92 37.33 -4.13
CA VAL A 316 -9.73 36.50 -3.99
C VAL A 316 -8.63 37.24 -3.25
N GLN A 317 -8.00 36.53 -2.32
CA GLN A 317 -6.78 36.95 -1.65
C GLN A 317 -5.71 35.91 -1.92
N PHE A 318 -4.52 36.36 -2.31
CA PHE A 318 -3.39 35.49 -2.64
C PHE A 318 -2.40 35.45 -1.48
N ASP A 319 -1.89 34.26 -1.18
CA ASP A 319 -0.77 34.01 -0.27
C ASP A 319 0.19 33.01 -0.94
N GLY A 320 1.24 33.54 -1.58
CA GLY A 320 2.14 32.74 -2.42
C GLY A 320 1.39 32.04 -3.55
N ASP A 321 1.50 30.71 -3.63
CA ASP A 321 0.82 29.87 -4.65
C ASP A 321 -0.56 29.36 -4.21
N VAL A 322 -1.07 29.87 -3.09
CA VAL A 322 -2.42 29.56 -2.57
C VAL A 322 -3.29 30.81 -2.70
N ALA A 323 -4.56 30.61 -3.01
CA ALA A 323 -5.54 31.68 -3.01
C ALA A 323 -6.78 31.28 -2.20
N GLU A 324 -7.26 32.20 -1.38
CA GLU A 324 -8.55 32.08 -0.69
C GLU A 324 -9.61 32.83 -1.49
N ILE A 325 -10.63 32.11 -1.94
CA ILE A 325 -11.81 32.67 -2.60
C ILE A 325 -12.91 32.76 -1.55
N SER A 326 -13.41 33.96 -1.31
CA SER A 326 -14.47 34.23 -0.34
C SER A 326 -15.69 34.87 -1.02
N ASP A 327 -16.87 34.38 -0.65
CA ASP A 327 -18.15 34.92 -1.10
C ASP A 327 -18.73 35.88 -0.04
N GLU A 328 -19.62 36.81 -0.43
CA GLU A 328 -20.25 37.78 0.50
C GLU A 328 -21.00 37.12 1.68
N GLU A 329 -21.40 35.86 1.52
CA GLU A 329 -22.10 35.06 2.54
C GLU A 329 -21.14 34.46 3.60
N GLY A 330 -19.83 34.71 3.51
CA GLY A 330 -18.83 34.27 4.48
C GLY A 330 -18.30 32.86 4.26
N ASN A 331 -18.66 32.21 3.14
CA ASN A 331 -18.06 30.95 2.71
C ASN A 331 -16.69 31.21 2.09
N SER A 332 -15.66 30.45 2.48
CA SER A 332 -14.35 30.50 1.86
C SER A 332 -13.82 29.15 1.41
N VAL A 333 -13.10 29.17 0.29
CA VAL A 333 -12.51 28.01 -0.36
C VAL A 333 -11.05 28.32 -0.67
N HIS A 334 -10.18 27.36 -0.38
CA HIS A 334 -8.76 27.46 -0.69
C HIS A 334 -8.48 26.74 -2.01
N VAL A 335 -7.84 27.45 -2.93
CA VAL A 335 -7.35 26.90 -4.20
C VAL A 335 -5.84 27.02 -4.26
N LYS A 336 -5.19 26.07 -4.92
CA LYS A 336 -3.73 26.03 -5.07
C LYS A 336 -3.36 26.09 -6.54
N ARG A 337 -2.33 26.86 -6.86
CA ARG A 337 -1.74 26.93 -8.20
C ARG A 337 -0.81 25.73 -8.40
N ASP A 338 -1.09 24.94 -9.43
CA ASP A 338 -0.26 23.82 -9.84
C ASP A 338 0.11 23.93 -11.32
N THR A 339 1.37 23.58 -11.61
CA THR A 339 1.93 23.52 -12.96
C THR A 339 2.66 22.20 -13.11
N LEU A 340 2.34 21.43 -14.16
CA LEU A 340 3.04 20.18 -14.43
C LEU A 340 4.27 20.45 -15.30
N ASP A 341 5.39 19.83 -14.95
CA ASP A 341 6.65 19.88 -15.69
C ASP A 341 6.48 19.47 -17.16
N GLY A 342 7.21 20.09 -18.07
CA GLY A 342 7.16 19.72 -19.49
C GLY A 342 7.61 18.30 -19.77
N PHE A 343 8.56 17.81 -18.96
CA PHE A 343 9.03 16.43 -18.96
C PHE A 343 9.10 15.89 -17.55
N TRP A 344 8.59 14.69 -17.35
CA TRP A 344 8.70 13.95 -16.11
C TRP A 344 9.02 12.49 -16.42
N THR A 345 9.91 11.88 -15.66
CA THR A 345 10.20 10.45 -15.73
C THR A 345 10.37 9.85 -14.34
N GLY A 346 9.84 8.65 -14.18
CA GLY A 346 9.98 7.80 -13.02
C GLY A 346 10.64 6.48 -13.41
N LEU A 347 11.80 6.19 -12.84
CA LEU A 347 12.55 4.96 -13.06
C LEU A 347 12.37 4.06 -11.83
N GLY A 348 11.65 2.96 -11.99
CA GLY A 348 11.50 1.91 -10.99
C GLY A 348 12.49 0.78 -11.24
N PHE A 349 13.10 0.29 -10.16
CA PHE A 349 14.02 -0.85 -10.20
C PHE A 349 13.61 -1.85 -9.11
N SER A 350 13.65 -3.13 -9.45
CA SER A 350 13.60 -4.25 -8.51
C SER A 350 14.63 -5.31 -8.90
N THR A 351 14.73 -6.38 -8.10
CA THR A 351 15.66 -7.49 -8.40
C THR A 351 15.41 -8.18 -9.75
N SER A 352 14.15 -8.23 -10.20
CA SER A 352 13.77 -8.87 -11.48
C SER A 352 13.16 -7.95 -12.52
N ASN A 353 12.87 -6.67 -12.18
CA ASN A 353 12.16 -5.77 -13.07
C ASN A 353 12.74 -4.36 -13.12
N GLN A 354 12.60 -3.70 -14.27
CA GLN A 354 12.91 -2.29 -14.45
C GLN A 354 11.77 -1.63 -15.22
N ALA A 355 11.20 -0.57 -14.64
CA ALA A 355 10.08 0.16 -15.22
C ALA A 355 10.45 1.62 -15.48
N ILE A 356 10.01 2.15 -16.62
CA ILE A 356 10.15 3.55 -16.97
C ILE A 356 8.74 4.11 -17.18
N HIS A 357 8.35 5.07 -16.35
CA HIS A 357 7.14 5.85 -16.55
C HIS A 357 7.51 7.23 -17.05
N LEU A 358 6.99 7.65 -18.20
CA LEU A 358 7.34 8.90 -18.84
C LEU A 358 6.08 9.72 -19.09
N ARG A 359 6.13 11.01 -18.74
CA ARG A 359 5.06 11.98 -18.97
C ARG A 359 5.64 13.20 -19.69
N ILE A 360 5.13 13.47 -20.88
CA ILE A 360 5.41 14.67 -21.67
C ILE A 360 4.10 15.44 -21.80
N ASN A 361 4.11 16.72 -21.45
CA ASN A 361 2.88 17.52 -21.44
C ASN A 361 2.69 18.36 -22.71
N ASN A 362 3.65 19.23 -23.05
CA ASN A 362 3.53 20.09 -24.22
C ASN A 362 4.78 19.98 -25.11
N LEU A 363 4.67 19.25 -26.21
CA LEU A 363 5.74 19.04 -27.20
C LEU A 363 5.52 19.96 -28.40
N GLN A 364 6.51 20.81 -28.68
CA GLN A 364 6.57 21.64 -29.87
C GLN A 364 7.78 21.24 -30.71
N ILE A 365 7.57 21.09 -32.02
CA ILE A 365 8.60 20.76 -33.00
C ILE A 365 8.53 21.80 -34.12
N ASP A 366 9.58 22.61 -34.23
CA ASP A 366 9.67 23.66 -35.22
C ASP A 366 10.72 23.29 -36.27
N ASN A 367 10.28 23.10 -37.51
CA ASN A 367 11.19 22.99 -38.64
C ASN A 367 11.72 24.40 -38.97
N GLN A 368 13.02 24.59 -38.79
CA GLN A 368 13.69 25.88 -38.99
C GLN A 368 14.17 26.08 -40.44
N LEU A 369 13.92 25.09 -41.32
CA LEU A 369 14.27 25.20 -42.73
C LEU A 369 13.35 26.20 -43.47
N PRO A 370 13.90 27.06 -44.34
CA PRO A 370 13.12 28.04 -45.09
C PRO A 370 12.19 27.42 -46.15
N ILE A 371 12.32 26.12 -46.45
CA ILE A 371 11.56 25.42 -47.50
C ILE A 371 10.86 24.21 -46.90
N THR A 372 9.53 24.17 -47.00
CA THR A 372 8.71 23.01 -46.64
C THR A 372 8.83 21.94 -47.73
N LEU A 373 9.62 20.90 -47.49
CA LEU A 373 9.68 19.72 -48.35
C LEU A 373 8.62 18.71 -47.88
N PHE A 374 7.47 18.67 -48.56
CA PHE A 374 6.54 17.55 -48.40
C PHE A 374 7.05 16.35 -49.22
N PRO A 375 7.08 15.13 -48.67
CA PRO A 375 7.37 13.95 -49.47
C PRO A 375 6.23 13.72 -50.47
N THR A 376 6.58 13.60 -51.76
CA THR A 376 5.69 13.14 -52.85
C THR A 376 5.51 11.63 -52.85
#